data_AF-A0A1F5GVT8-F1
#
_entry.id   AF-A0A1F5GVT8-F1
#
_cell.length_a   1.000
_cell.length_b   1.000
_cell.length_c   1.000
_cell.angle_alpha   90.00
_cell.angle_beta   90.00
_cell.angle_gamma   90.00
#
_symmetry.space_group_name_H-M   'P 1'
#
loop_
_entity.id
_entity.type
_entity.pdbx_description
1 polymer ?
#
loop_
_entity_poly.entity_id
_entity_poly.type
_entity_poly.pdbx_seq_one_letter_code
_entity_poly.pdbx_strand_id
1 'polypeptide(L)'
;MKGRIPANSESLKKTFPKIYGDFFSKCNLVLSAPGSFWWCGEYSNTQGGICFLQKIPQRVYIGITADKNQGIFFADFIYFWPNTNKFILTKLENPQKSKIEAFLNSQFPKTHLKITILSEVRPGSGLNLSGGLACALACSLNLQNNTITSKDIQKWQLAPTSTLIGGQAFEKTFRLAWKIQNLFHADSSSGATAFVPFINTIYPVIYLTEQRSGSFSNNQTTRLPRDLKDHSEIIDTINYSGAKFEEVFSLPEKPSWPIDFCLIYSGDTRTTEDALRAIRYHKERMAQLPLILKKELSKFIIDQSNVYKFQKFLKFKHPKDQLWEKFTDELVVANLVMLALMRLLFEGGMDLETLKLLFWNINNHQRFLSALGVSSPTIDRICLQLLSEVKTIGDLYGAAAKITGAGKKGDILFATNHNGPRDQINYFIKKLKRQINKNIHLDYASWLNGFEEEGVKIEQDLIEKIYSDFISEGSVQIKKINFQGQISTQMISKDQLEKQKADFDLLMDSVNGEIYIKGQEISSKHLPSSKTTIKVIKVLSEKLGKQVKNSAFGKGSYFEDRNEFQSKIISPLVKIVDKKLGKKLNLLLHGGLMDFTVMLKPSPIEIYIIEAIF
;
A
#
# COMPACT_ATOMS: atom_id res chain seq x y z
N MET A 1 -27.79 1.03 7.66
CA MET A 1 -26.69 0.84 6.68
C MET A 1 -27.02 1.26 5.25
N LYS A 2 -28.24 1.75 4.94
CA LYS A 2 -28.58 2.21 3.59
C LYS A 2 -27.54 3.23 3.07
N GLY A 3 -26.87 2.91 1.96
CA GLY A 3 -25.89 3.77 1.29
C GLY A 3 -24.41 3.53 1.62
N ARG A 4 -24.05 2.59 2.51
CA ARG A 4 -22.64 2.20 2.69
C ARG A 4 -22.23 1.22 1.58
N ILE A 5 -21.11 1.48 0.93
CA ILE A 5 -20.48 0.53 0.00
C ILE A 5 -19.64 -0.45 0.83
N PRO A 6 -19.74 -1.77 0.63
CA PRO A 6 -18.80 -2.70 1.24
C PRO A 6 -17.35 -2.31 0.91
N ALA A 7 -16.52 -2.15 1.92
CA ALA A 7 -15.11 -1.80 1.80
C ALA A 7 -14.29 -3.06 1.48
N ASN A 8 -14.51 -3.64 0.31
CA ASN A 8 -13.71 -4.71 -0.26
C ASN A 8 -13.43 -4.43 -1.75
N SER A 9 -12.36 -5.02 -2.28
CA SER A 9 -11.92 -4.74 -3.66
C SER A 9 -13.00 -5.01 -4.70
N GLU A 10 -13.76 -6.10 -4.57
CA GLU A 10 -14.83 -6.44 -5.51
C GLU A 10 -15.90 -5.33 -5.60
N SER A 11 -16.41 -4.92 -4.44
CA SER A 11 -17.47 -3.89 -4.36
C SER A 11 -16.95 -2.52 -4.80
N LEU A 12 -15.71 -2.18 -4.48
CA LEU A 12 -15.10 -0.90 -4.85
C LEU A 12 -14.78 -0.84 -6.35
N LYS A 13 -14.23 -1.91 -6.94
CA LYS A 13 -14.01 -2.04 -8.40
C LYS A 13 -15.33 -1.89 -9.16
N LYS A 14 -16.40 -2.54 -8.70
CA LYS A 14 -17.75 -2.45 -9.28
C LYS A 14 -18.36 -1.05 -9.16
N THR A 15 -18.16 -0.37 -8.04
CA THR A 15 -18.78 0.94 -7.78
C THR A 15 -18.02 2.09 -8.42
N PHE A 16 -16.69 1.98 -8.54
CA PHE A 16 -15.81 3.02 -9.08
C PHE A 16 -15.01 2.55 -10.30
N PRO A 17 -15.63 1.92 -11.31
CA PRO A 17 -14.90 1.28 -12.42
C PRO A 17 -14.03 2.26 -13.20
N LYS A 18 -14.43 3.53 -13.28
CA LYS A 18 -13.62 4.58 -13.92
C LYS A 18 -12.30 4.84 -13.17
N ILE A 19 -12.29 4.86 -11.84
CA ILE A 19 -11.06 5.11 -11.06
C ILE A 19 -10.05 3.99 -11.29
N TYR A 20 -10.52 2.74 -11.25
CA TYR A 20 -9.66 1.58 -11.52
C TYR A 20 -9.24 1.54 -12.99
N GLY A 21 -10.15 1.74 -13.95
CA GLY A 21 -9.83 1.81 -15.37
C GLY A 21 -8.79 2.89 -15.69
N ASP A 22 -8.93 4.11 -15.13
CA ASP A 22 -7.97 5.20 -15.29
C ASP A 22 -6.61 4.89 -14.64
N PHE A 23 -6.56 4.04 -13.61
CA PHE A 23 -5.34 3.60 -12.96
C PHE A 23 -4.65 2.47 -13.76
N PHE A 24 -5.35 1.39 -14.06
CA PHE A 24 -4.83 0.25 -14.82
C PHE A 24 -4.40 0.64 -16.24
N SER A 25 -5.09 1.59 -16.88
CA SER A 25 -4.76 2.09 -18.22
C SER A 25 -3.44 2.87 -18.30
N LYS A 26 -2.86 3.29 -17.17
CA LYS A 26 -1.62 4.09 -17.14
C LYS A 26 -0.38 3.29 -16.76
N CYS A 27 -0.55 2.04 -16.32
CA CYS A 27 0.51 1.25 -15.69
C CYS A 27 0.78 -0.03 -16.48
N ASN A 28 2.05 -0.34 -16.75
CA ASN A 28 2.42 -1.58 -17.44
C ASN A 28 2.36 -2.80 -16.51
N LEU A 29 2.72 -2.57 -15.24
CA LEU A 29 2.70 -3.58 -14.19
C LEU A 29 1.87 -3.04 -13.03
N VAL A 30 0.94 -3.84 -12.52
CA VAL A 30 0.15 -3.54 -11.33
C VAL A 30 0.18 -4.74 -10.40
N LEU A 31 0.68 -4.53 -9.19
CA LEU A 31 0.56 -5.48 -8.10
C LEU A 31 -0.32 -4.90 -7.01
N SER A 32 -1.05 -5.78 -6.31
CA SER A 32 -1.85 -5.40 -5.15
C SER A 32 -1.46 -6.24 -3.94
N ALA A 33 -1.57 -5.67 -2.75
CA ALA A 33 -1.38 -6.39 -1.49
C ALA A 33 -2.41 -5.91 -0.45
N PRO A 34 -2.89 -6.80 0.42
CA PRO A 34 -3.95 -6.46 1.36
C PRO A 34 -3.49 -5.61 2.53
N GLY A 35 -4.42 -4.81 3.06
CA GLY A 35 -4.29 -4.21 4.37
C GLY A 35 -4.43 -5.25 5.49
N SER A 36 -4.12 -4.86 6.71
CA SER A 36 -4.28 -5.73 7.88
C SER A 36 -4.39 -4.94 9.17
N PHE A 37 -4.91 -5.57 10.23
CA PHE A 37 -4.93 -5.01 11.58
C PHE A 37 -4.30 -5.97 12.59
N TRP A 38 -4.09 -5.51 13.81
CA TRP A 38 -3.42 -6.23 14.88
C TRP A 38 -4.44 -6.80 15.87
N TRP A 39 -4.42 -8.12 16.06
CA TRP A 39 -5.07 -8.74 17.22
C TRP A 39 -4.26 -8.45 18.49
N CYS A 40 -2.95 -8.68 18.43
CA CYS A 40 -2.00 -8.30 19.47
C CYS A 40 -0.54 -8.30 18.96
N GLY A 41 0.39 -7.95 19.85
CA GLY A 41 1.83 -7.91 19.57
C GLY A 41 2.39 -6.54 19.19
N GLU A 42 1.59 -5.48 19.28
CA GLU A 42 2.08 -4.12 19.09
C GLU A 42 3.22 -3.81 20.07
N TYR A 43 4.32 -3.28 19.52
CA TYR A 43 5.56 -2.88 20.20
C TYR A 43 6.39 -4.00 20.82
N SER A 44 5.79 -5.08 21.32
CA SER A 44 6.54 -6.27 21.76
C SER A 44 7.24 -6.93 20.57
N ASN A 45 6.65 -6.87 19.37
CA ASN A 45 7.25 -7.40 18.15
C ASN A 45 8.60 -6.77 17.76
N THR A 46 8.80 -5.49 18.05
CA THR A 46 10.10 -4.82 17.82
C THR A 46 11.19 -5.33 18.76
N GLN A 47 10.79 -6.05 19.81
CA GLN A 47 11.64 -6.68 20.81
C GLN A 47 11.80 -8.20 20.60
N GLY A 48 11.19 -8.74 19.53
CA GLY A 48 11.16 -10.18 19.23
C GLY A 48 9.94 -10.93 19.77
N GLY A 49 8.97 -10.23 20.35
CA GLY A 49 7.70 -10.83 20.76
C GLY A 49 6.89 -11.34 19.56
N ILE A 50 6.12 -12.40 19.79
CA ILE A 50 5.13 -12.92 18.84
C ILE A 50 4.03 -11.88 18.60
N CYS A 51 3.53 -11.80 17.36
CA CYS A 51 2.40 -10.94 17.01
C CYS A 51 1.44 -11.63 16.03
N PHE A 52 0.20 -11.10 16.01
CA PHE A 52 -0.93 -11.67 15.31
C PHE A 52 -1.62 -10.60 14.49
N LEU A 53 -1.67 -10.79 13.18
CA LEU A 53 -2.27 -9.82 12.27
C LEU A 53 -3.31 -10.50 11.40
N GLN A 54 -4.42 -9.82 11.17
CA GLN A 54 -5.49 -10.29 10.30
C GLN A 54 -5.60 -9.39 9.09
N LYS A 55 -5.59 -10.00 7.90
CA LYS A 55 -5.79 -9.29 6.64
C LYS A 55 -7.23 -8.84 6.49
N ILE A 56 -7.41 -7.73 5.80
CA ILE A 56 -8.70 -7.18 5.40
C ILE A 56 -8.77 -7.07 3.88
N PRO A 57 -9.97 -7.18 3.26
CA PRO A 57 -10.15 -7.24 1.81
C PRO A 57 -10.03 -5.87 1.13
N GLN A 58 -9.44 -4.89 1.82
CA GLN A 58 -9.06 -3.60 1.27
C GLN A 58 -7.61 -3.70 0.83
N ARG A 59 -7.35 -3.46 -0.45
CA ARG A 59 -6.03 -3.66 -1.07
C ARG A 59 -5.33 -2.34 -1.38
N VAL A 60 -4.00 -2.39 -1.38
CA VAL A 60 -3.10 -1.33 -1.83
C VAL A 60 -2.47 -1.76 -3.14
N TYR A 61 -2.70 -0.99 -4.19
CA TYR A 61 -2.22 -1.23 -5.56
C TYR A 61 -1.02 -0.35 -5.87
N ILE A 62 -0.01 -0.95 -6.47
CA ILE A 62 1.21 -0.31 -6.95
C ILE A 62 1.25 -0.47 -8.46
N GLY A 63 1.07 0.65 -9.15
CA GLY A 63 1.17 0.75 -10.60
C GLY A 63 2.54 1.28 -11.00
N ILE A 64 3.20 0.57 -11.90
CA ILE A 64 4.52 0.91 -12.43
C ILE A 64 4.41 1.27 -13.91
N THR A 65 5.03 2.39 -14.28
CA THR A 65 5.21 2.82 -15.66
C THR A 65 6.68 3.14 -15.88
N ALA A 66 7.26 2.72 -17.00
CA ALA A 66 8.62 3.11 -17.36
C ALA A 66 8.68 4.63 -17.58
N ASP A 67 9.69 5.29 -16.99
CA ASP A 67 10.04 6.67 -17.29
C ASP A 67 11.46 6.65 -17.87
N LYS A 68 11.78 7.48 -18.87
CA LYS A 68 13.14 7.51 -19.46
C LYS A 68 14.01 8.63 -18.86
N ASN A 69 13.41 9.55 -18.12
CA ASN A 69 14.01 10.84 -17.80
C ASN A 69 14.38 11.00 -16.32
N GLN A 70 13.76 10.22 -15.44
CA GLN A 70 13.95 10.32 -13.99
C GLN A 70 14.22 8.94 -13.41
N GLY A 71 14.87 8.87 -12.25
CA GLY A 71 15.02 7.62 -11.51
C GLY A 71 13.68 7.05 -11.04
N ILE A 72 13.69 6.27 -9.97
CA ILE A 72 12.47 5.81 -9.31
C ILE A 72 11.83 6.97 -8.53
N PHE A 73 10.56 7.28 -8.81
CA PHE A 73 9.81 8.32 -8.08
C PHE A 73 8.32 7.99 -7.90
N PHE A 74 7.70 8.52 -6.84
CA PHE A 74 6.26 8.44 -6.61
C PHE A 74 5.52 9.61 -7.27
N ALA A 75 4.48 9.28 -8.03
CA ALA A 75 3.59 10.22 -8.69
C ALA A 75 2.29 10.41 -7.90
N ASP A 76 1.16 9.93 -8.43
CA ASP A 76 -0.16 10.13 -7.84
C ASP A 76 -0.41 9.11 -6.72
N PHE A 77 -1.07 9.57 -5.66
CA PHE A 77 -1.58 8.71 -4.60
C PHE A 77 -3.07 8.92 -4.43
N ILE A 78 -3.87 7.93 -4.82
CA ILE A 78 -5.32 7.95 -4.73
C ILE A 78 -5.73 6.98 -3.61
N TYR A 79 -6.66 7.37 -2.73
CA TYR A 79 -7.14 6.46 -1.70
C TYR A 79 -8.63 6.59 -1.40
N PHE A 80 -9.27 5.50 -0.97
CA PHE A 80 -10.70 5.48 -0.64
C PHE A 80 -10.96 6.06 0.75
N TRP A 81 -12.01 6.89 0.86
CA TRP A 81 -12.51 7.47 2.11
C TRP A 81 -13.89 6.89 2.44
N PRO A 82 -14.00 5.89 3.33
CA PRO A 82 -15.25 5.18 3.60
C PRO A 82 -16.40 6.08 4.06
N ASN A 83 -16.12 7.13 4.84
CA ASN A 83 -17.18 8.02 5.34
C ASN A 83 -17.87 8.87 4.26
N THR A 84 -17.20 9.15 3.14
CA THR A 84 -17.77 9.94 2.04
C THR A 84 -18.03 9.12 0.79
N ASN A 85 -17.66 7.83 0.79
CA ASN A 85 -17.73 6.95 -0.38
C ASN A 85 -17.04 7.59 -1.60
N LYS A 86 -15.85 8.16 -1.42
CA LYS A 86 -15.09 8.81 -2.49
C LYS A 86 -13.62 8.43 -2.45
N PHE A 87 -12.99 8.40 -3.61
CA PHE A 87 -11.54 8.39 -3.73
C PHE A 87 -11.00 9.82 -3.65
N ILE A 88 -9.90 10.00 -2.91
CA ILE A 88 -9.22 11.28 -2.70
C ILE A 88 -7.85 11.18 -3.37
N LEU A 89 -7.55 12.12 -4.26
CA LEU A 89 -6.22 12.31 -4.82
C LEU A 89 -5.36 13.14 -3.87
N THR A 90 -4.18 12.63 -3.55
CA THR A 90 -3.18 13.28 -2.71
C THR A 90 -1.77 12.94 -3.23
N LYS A 91 -0.75 13.39 -2.51
CA LYS A 91 0.65 12.98 -2.69
C LYS A 91 1.14 12.27 -1.44
N LEU A 92 2.14 11.40 -1.61
CA LEU A 92 2.88 10.86 -0.48
C LEU A 92 3.60 12.01 0.25
N GLU A 93 3.65 11.98 1.58
CA GLU A 93 4.25 13.07 2.37
C GLU A 93 5.74 13.24 2.03
N ASN A 94 6.16 14.49 1.77
CA ASN A 94 7.47 14.81 1.21
C ASN A 94 8.66 14.19 1.98
N PRO A 95 8.75 14.25 3.33
CA PRO A 95 9.92 13.72 4.03
C PRO A 95 10.08 12.20 3.89
N GLN A 96 8.96 11.46 3.93
CA GLN A 96 8.98 10.00 3.78
C GLN A 96 9.21 9.62 2.32
N LYS A 97 8.53 10.31 1.39
CA LYS A 97 8.68 10.16 -0.05
C LYS A 97 10.14 10.28 -0.47
N SER A 98 10.81 11.39 -0.14
CA SER A 98 12.19 11.63 -0.57
C SER A 98 13.17 10.62 0.01
N LYS A 99 12.98 10.18 1.27
CA LYS A 99 13.80 9.12 1.86
C LYS A 99 13.67 7.79 1.12
N ILE A 100 12.44 7.39 0.80
CA ILE A 100 12.18 6.14 0.09
C ILE A 100 12.71 6.23 -1.35
N GLU A 101 12.47 7.34 -2.06
CA GLU A 101 13.02 7.55 -3.41
C GLU A 101 14.54 7.51 -3.42
N ALA A 102 15.21 8.16 -2.46
CA ALA A 102 16.67 8.12 -2.36
C ALA A 102 17.18 6.68 -2.13
N PHE A 103 16.54 5.94 -1.21
CA PHE A 103 16.85 4.53 -0.98
C PHE A 103 16.65 3.68 -2.24
N LEU A 104 15.52 3.79 -2.92
CA LEU A 104 15.21 3.01 -4.11
C LEU A 104 16.18 3.32 -5.26
N ASN A 105 16.50 4.59 -5.50
CA ASN A 105 17.46 4.98 -6.52
C ASN A 105 18.89 4.51 -6.20
N SER A 106 19.25 4.43 -4.92
CA SER A 106 20.53 3.84 -4.49
C SER A 106 20.57 2.33 -4.74
N GLN A 107 19.48 1.61 -4.45
CA GLN A 107 19.39 0.15 -4.64
C GLN A 107 19.26 -0.24 -6.11
N PHE A 108 18.64 0.62 -6.94
CA PHE A 108 18.34 0.36 -8.33
C PHE A 108 18.77 1.53 -9.24
N PRO A 109 20.08 1.83 -9.35
CA PRO A 109 20.58 3.05 -9.99
C PRO A 109 20.36 3.13 -11.51
N LYS A 110 20.04 2.00 -12.16
CA LYS A 110 19.75 1.92 -13.60
C LYS A 110 18.25 1.83 -13.91
N THR A 111 17.42 1.91 -12.89
CA THR A 111 15.98 1.70 -12.99
C THR A 111 15.26 3.04 -12.98
N HIS A 112 14.42 3.26 -13.99
CA HIS A 112 13.73 4.52 -14.21
C HIS A 112 12.22 4.26 -14.25
N LEU A 113 11.55 4.47 -13.12
CA LEU A 113 10.17 4.05 -12.93
C LEU A 113 9.35 5.14 -12.27
N LYS A 114 8.16 5.37 -12.82
CA LYS A 114 7.09 6.13 -12.19
C LYS A 114 6.21 5.18 -11.39
N ILE A 115 6.08 5.42 -10.09
CA ILE A 115 5.24 4.66 -9.17
C ILE A 115 3.94 5.44 -8.91
N THR A 116 2.79 4.82 -9.19
CA THR A 116 1.46 5.35 -8.87
C THR A 116 0.78 4.45 -7.84
N ILE A 117 0.10 5.04 -6.86
CA ILE A 117 -0.54 4.31 -5.76
C ILE A 117 -2.05 4.51 -5.84
N LEU A 118 -2.79 3.40 -5.81
CA LEU A 118 -4.23 3.39 -5.53
C LEU A 118 -4.46 2.56 -4.27
N SER A 119 -5.15 3.08 -3.27
CA SER A 119 -5.33 2.38 -1.99
C SER A 119 -6.78 2.35 -1.54
N GLU A 120 -7.31 1.17 -1.30
CA GLU A 120 -8.61 0.99 -0.65
C GLU A 120 -8.49 1.16 0.87
N VAL A 121 -7.27 1.06 1.40
CA VAL A 121 -6.92 1.35 2.78
C VAL A 121 -6.65 2.85 2.94
N ARG A 122 -7.21 3.46 3.98
CA ARG A 122 -7.00 4.88 4.27
C ARG A 122 -5.63 5.13 4.93
N PRO A 123 -4.86 6.16 4.54
CA PRO A 123 -3.66 6.59 5.24
C PRO A 123 -3.93 6.96 6.71
N GLY A 124 -3.01 6.61 7.60
CA GLY A 124 -3.11 6.95 9.03
C GLY A 124 -4.23 6.24 9.80
N SER A 125 -4.87 5.23 9.21
CA SER A 125 -5.90 4.38 9.85
C SER A 125 -5.31 3.37 10.83
N GLY A 126 -4.06 2.93 10.64
CA GLY A 126 -3.54 1.78 11.39
C GLY A 126 -3.81 0.43 10.72
N LEU A 127 -4.46 0.42 9.55
CA LEU A 127 -4.82 -0.78 8.80
C LEU A 127 -3.72 -1.25 7.83
N ASN A 128 -2.47 -1.06 8.22
CA ASN A 128 -1.28 -1.55 7.50
C ASN A 128 -1.17 -1.16 6.00
N LEU A 129 -1.50 0.08 5.66
CA LEU A 129 -1.25 0.61 4.31
C LEU A 129 0.23 0.50 3.90
N SER A 130 1.14 0.89 4.81
CA SER A 130 2.59 0.91 4.55
C SER A 130 3.17 -0.48 4.30
N GLY A 131 2.67 -1.52 4.99
CA GLY A 131 3.09 -2.89 4.75
C GLY A 131 2.59 -3.46 3.43
N GLY A 132 1.31 -3.25 3.11
CA GLY A 132 0.76 -3.61 1.79
C GLY A 132 1.51 -2.91 0.65
N LEU A 133 1.72 -1.59 0.77
CA LEU A 133 2.50 -0.80 -0.19
C LEU A 133 3.92 -1.37 -0.34
N ALA A 134 4.64 -1.60 0.77
CA ALA A 134 6.01 -2.07 0.72
C ALA A 134 6.14 -3.47 0.11
N CYS A 135 5.21 -4.38 0.42
CA CYS A 135 5.16 -5.72 -0.16
C CYS A 135 4.92 -5.67 -1.68
N ALA A 136 3.87 -4.98 -2.13
CA ALA A 136 3.55 -4.85 -3.55
C ALA A 136 4.67 -4.14 -4.33
N LEU A 137 5.27 -3.09 -3.75
CA LEU A 137 6.38 -2.37 -4.37
C LEU A 137 7.65 -3.22 -4.47
N ALA A 138 8.02 -3.94 -3.42
CA ALA A 138 9.18 -4.84 -3.46
C ALA A 138 9.01 -5.94 -4.50
N CYS A 139 7.82 -6.54 -4.61
CA CYS A 139 7.51 -7.51 -5.66
C CYS A 139 7.61 -6.87 -7.05
N SER A 140 7.05 -5.67 -7.23
CA SER A 140 7.07 -4.94 -8.50
C SER A 140 8.51 -4.66 -8.97
N LEU A 141 9.36 -4.19 -8.06
CA LEU A 141 10.76 -3.89 -8.35
C LEU A 141 11.56 -5.15 -8.69
N ASN A 142 11.32 -6.26 -7.99
CA ASN A 142 12.00 -7.52 -8.28
C ASN A 142 11.53 -8.13 -9.62
N LEU A 143 10.25 -8.03 -9.98
CA LEU A 143 9.75 -8.42 -11.30
C LEU A 143 10.39 -7.57 -12.41
N GLN A 144 10.40 -6.24 -12.26
CA GLN A 144 11.00 -5.33 -13.25
C GLN A 144 12.50 -5.56 -13.46
N ASN A 145 13.19 -6.08 -12.45
CA ASN A 145 14.62 -6.42 -12.52
C ASN A 145 14.87 -7.91 -12.80
N ASN A 146 13.84 -8.69 -13.13
CA ASN A 146 13.92 -10.13 -13.39
C ASN A 146 14.59 -10.94 -12.26
N THR A 147 14.52 -10.47 -11.02
CA THR A 147 15.04 -11.22 -9.85
C THR A 147 14.01 -12.19 -9.29
N ILE A 148 12.74 -12.00 -9.63
CA ILE A 148 11.65 -12.96 -9.44
C ILE A 148 10.80 -12.99 -10.71
N THR A 149 9.98 -14.01 -10.86
CA THR A 149 9.01 -14.19 -11.96
C THR A 149 7.58 -14.20 -11.43
N SER A 150 6.60 -14.09 -12.33
CA SER A 150 5.18 -14.25 -12.00
C SER A 150 4.88 -15.61 -11.32
N LYS A 151 5.57 -16.66 -11.76
CA LYS A 151 5.49 -18.01 -11.20
C LYS A 151 6.00 -18.09 -9.77
N ASP A 152 6.98 -17.28 -9.38
CA ASP A 152 7.48 -17.25 -8.00
C ASP A 152 6.42 -16.71 -7.05
N ILE A 153 5.75 -15.63 -7.42
CA ILE A 153 4.64 -15.06 -6.62
C ILE A 153 3.47 -16.07 -6.53
N GLN A 154 3.13 -16.75 -7.62
CA GLN A 154 2.11 -17.81 -7.60
C GLN A 154 2.49 -18.96 -6.66
N LYS A 155 3.75 -19.41 -6.70
CA LYS A 155 4.26 -20.43 -5.76
C LYS A 155 4.16 -19.94 -4.32
N TRP A 156 4.41 -18.65 -4.06
CA TRP A 156 4.32 -18.13 -2.70
C TRP A 156 2.91 -18.23 -2.11
N GLN A 157 1.87 -18.11 -2.96
CA GLN A 157 0.48 -18.25 -2.50
C GLN A 157 0.11 -19.68 -2.09
N LEU A 158 0.83 -20.69 -2.60
CA LEU A 158 0.50 -22.10 -2.41
C LEU A 158 1.43 -22.80 -1.41
N ALA A 159 2.65 -22.31 -1.23
CA ALA A 159 3.63 -22.99 -0.39
C ALA A 159 3.32 -22.86 1.11
N PRO A 160 3.69 -23.88 1.91
CA PRO A 160 3.73 -23.76 3.37
C PRO A 160 4.67 -22.65 3.81
N THR A 161 4.35 -21.95 4.90
CA THR A 161 5.16 -20.79 5.35
C THR A 161 6.62 -21.17 5.65
N SER A 162 6.87 -22.36 6.18
CA SER A 162 8.22 -22.86 6.43
C SER A 162 9.06 -22.99 5.15
N THR A 163 8.44 -23.39 4.04
CA THR A 163 9.09 -23.45 2.72
C THR A 163 9.30 -22.05 2.14
N LEU A 164 8.36 -21.11 2.35
CA LEU A 164 8.49 -19.72 1.89
C LEU A 164 9.72 -19.04 2.49
N ILE A 165 9.84 -19.08 3.82
CA ILE A 165 10.91 -18.41 4.56
C ILE A 165 12.29 -18.96 4.17
N GLY A 166 12.39 -20.24 3.79
CA GLY A 166 13.63 -20.84 3.30
C GLY A 166 14.00 -20.47 1.86
N GLY A 167 13.10 -19.83 1.09
CA GLY A 167 13.29 -19.54 -0.33
C GLY A 167 14.06 -18.24 -0.57
N GLN A 168 15.19 -18.31 -1.28
CA GLN A 168 16.05 -17.14 -1.55
C GLN A 168 15.32 -15.98 -2.25
N ALA A 169 14.45 -16.28 -3.23
CA ALA A 169 13.67 -15.28 -3.96
C ALA A 169 12.66 -14.56 -3.06
N PHE A 170 11.97 -15.32 -2.20
CA PHE A 170 11.05 -14.80 -1.20
C PHE A 170 11.80 -13.93 -0.20
N GLU A 171 12.88 -14.47 0.38
CA GLU A 171 13.70 -13.79 1.39
C GLU A 171 14.19 -12.43 0.89
N LYS A 172 14.82 -12.39 -0.29
CA LYS A 172 15.29 -11.13 -0.88
C LYS A 172 14.17 -10.12 -1.07
N THR A 173 13.00 -10.57 -1.52
CA THR A 173 11.83 -9.71 -1.76
C THR A 173 11.23 -9.20 -0.46
N PHE A 174 11.08 -10.07 0.54
CA PHE A 174 10.58 -9.72 1.87
C PHE A 174 11.51 -8.74 2.58
N ARG A 175 12.83 -8.97 2.55
CA ARG A 175 13.81 -8.04 3.15
C ARG A 175 13.76 -6.66 2.53
N LEU A 176 13.60 -6.58 1.20
CA LEU A 176 13.37 -5.30 0.53
C LEU A 176 12.07 -4.64 1.01
N ALA A 177 10.97 -5.38 1.12
CA ALA A 177 9.70 -4.87 1.65
C ALA A 177 9.85 -4.36 3.09
N TRP A 178 10.57 -5.09 3.94
CA TRP A 178 10.85 -4.67 5.31
C TRP A 178 11.67 -3.37 5.34
N LYS A 179 12.74 -3.26 4.54
CA LYS A 179 13.53 -2.02 4.43
C LYS A 179 12.68 -0.83 4.01
N ILE A 180 11.85 -0.98 2.96
CA ILE A 180 10.93 0.07 2.50
C ILE A 180 9.95 0.46 3.62
N GLN A 181 9.35 -0.53 4.29
CA GLN A 181 8.44 -0.28 5.40
C GLN A 181 9.14 0.43 6.57
N ASN A 182 10.38 0.07 6.89
CA ASN A 182 11.13 0.68 7.99
C ASN A 182 11.23 2.19 7.81
N LEU A 183 11.45 2.66 6.58
CA LEU A 183 11.50 4.09 6.22
C LEU A 183 10.15 4.81 6.45
N PHE A 184 9.01 4.12 6.24
CA PHE A 184 7.69 4.66 6.57
C PHE A 184 7.46 4.83 8.08
N HIS A 185 8.17 4.06 8.91
CA HIS A 185 7.95 4.01 10.36
C HIS A 185 9.09 4.66 11.13
N ALA A 186 9.69 5.72 10.59
CA ALA A 186 10.79 6.46 11.22
C ALA A 186 11.94 5.53 11.64
N ASP A 187 12.33 4.66 10.71
CA ASP A 187 13.45 3.71 10.87
C ASP A 187 13.24 2.70 12.01
N SER A 188 11.97 2.34 12.25
CA SER A 188 11.55 1.41 13.31
C SER A 188 10.40 0.49 12.87
N SER A 189 10.70 -0.68 12.31
CA SER A 189 9.74 -1.74 11.99
C SER A 189 10.25 -3.13 12.39
N SER A 190 9.35 -3.99 12.87
CA SER A 190 9.61 -5.41 13.15
C SER A 190 9.56 -6.30 11.90
N GLY A 191 9.08 -5.79 10.76
CA GLY A 191 8.87 -6.56 9.54
C GLY A 191 7.53 -7.29 9.46
N ALA A 192 6.83 -7.46 10.59
CA ALA A 192 5.57 -8.20 10.66
C ALA A 192 4.53 -7.69 9.65
N THR A 193 4.35 -6.38 9.61
CA THR A 193 3.39 -5.73 8.72
C THR A 193 3.78 -5.81 7.25
N ALA A 194 5.07 -5.96 6.91
CA ALA A 194 5.52 -6.20 5.55
C ALA A 194 5.42 -7.69 5.17
N PHE A 195 5.50 -8.59 6.14
CA PHE A 195 5.42 -10.04 5.96
C PHE A 195 4.00 -10.51 5.67
N VAL A 196 3.03 -10.06 6.48
CA VAL A 196 1.62 -10.50 6.42
C VAL A 196 1.02 -10.43 5.02
N PRO A 197 1.22 -9.38 4.21
CA PRO A 197 0.64 -9.31 2.88
C PRO A 197 1.21 -10.35 1.90
N PHE A 198 2.34 -11.01 2.17
CA PHE A 198 2.82 -12.11 1.35
C PHE A 198 2.05 -13.42 1.57
N ILE A 199 1.50 -13.62 2.77
CA ILE A 199 1.01 -14.91 3.21
C ILE A 199 -0.44 -15.11 2.77
N ASN A 200 -0.70 -16.19 2.03
CA ASN A 200 -2.04 -16.59 1.61
C ASN A 200 -2.72 -17.42 2.71
N THR A 201 -3.73 -16.84 3.35
CA THR A 201 -4.52 -17.44 4.43
C THR A 201 -5.65 -16.49 4.80
N ILE A 202 -6.80 -17.05 5.14
CA ILE A 202 -7.94 -16.33 5.71
C ILE A 202 -7.81 -16.14 7.23
N TYR A 203 -7.01 -16.99 7.88
CA TYR A 203 -6.75 -16.93 9.31
C TYR A 203 -5.77 -15.80 9.68
N PRO A 204 -5.60 -15.48 10.98
CA PRO A 204 -4.54 -14.59 11.42
C PRO A 204 -3.14 -15.11 11.06
N VAL A 205 -2.25 -14.23 10.64
CA VAL A 205 -0.84 -14.58 10.40
C VAL A 205 -0.05 -14.40 11.69
N ILE A 206 0.75 -15.40 12.03
CA ILE A 206 1.69 -15.38 13.14
C ILE A 206 3.04 -14.90 12.63
N TYR A 207 3.66 -13.96 13.35
CA TYR A 207 5.00 -13.50 13.04
C TYR A 207 5.81 -13.22 14.30
N LEU A 208 7.11 -13.54 14.25
CA LEU A 208 8.07 -13.28 15.31
C LEU A 208 9.47 -13.00 14.74
N THR A 209 10.30 -12.32 15.52
CA THR A 209 11.73 -12.14 15.22
C THR A 209 12.56 -12.63 16.39
N GLU A 210 13.87 -12.79 16.20
CA GLU A 210 14.78 -13.05 17.32
C GLU A 210 14.56 -12.03 18.46
N GLN A 211 14.67 -12.55 19.68
CA GLN A 211 14.48 -11.75 20.88
C GLN A 211 15.69 -10.87 21.17
N ARG A 212 15.43 -9.61 21.54
CA ARG A 212 16.47 -8.58 21.72
C ARG A 212 16.41 -7.86 23.07
N SER A 213 15.34 -8.07 23.84
CA SER A 213 15.21 -7.58 25.22
C SER A 213 14.29 -8.49 26.03
N GLY A 214 14.27 -8.32 27.35
CA GLY A 214 13.47 -9.15 28.25
C GLY A 214 14.26 -10.33 28.83
N SER A 215 13.66 -10.99 29.82
CA SER A 215 14.28 -12.14 30.50
C SER A 215 14.40 -13.38 29.62
N PHE A 216 13.70 -13.41 28.49
CA PHE A 216 13.79 -14.49 27.50
C PHE A 216 14.82 -14.20 26.37
N SER A 217 15.58 -13.09 26.44
CA SER A 217 16.60 -12.78 25.43
C SER A 217 17.84 -13.68 25.54
N ASN A 218 18.20 -14.33 24.43
CA ASN A 218 19.41 -15.14 24.32
C ASN A 218 20.67 -14.32 23.94
N ASN A 219 20.52 -13.02 23.60
CA ASN A 219 21.64 -12.19 23.15
C ASN A 219 21.43 -10.71 23.52
N GLN A 220 22.24 -10.18 24.45
CA GLN A 220 22.11 -8.79 24.95
C GLN A 220 22.69 -7.73 24.01
N THR A 221 23.36 -8.12 22.92
CA THR A 221 24.13 -7.22 22.04
C THR A 221 23.44 -6.91 20.71
N THR A 222 22.27 -7.51 20.44
CA THR A 222 21.57 -7.34 19.15
C THR A 222 21.03 -5.92 19.03
N ARG A 223 21.50 -5.15 18.02
CA ARG A 223 20.95 -3.83 17.71
C ARG A 223 19.45 -3.98 17.42
N LEU A 224 18.62 -3.27 18.19
CA LEU A 224 17.18 -3.23 17.95
C LEU A 224 16.91 -2.68 16.54
N PRO A 225 15.88 -3.16 15.81
CA PRO A 225 15.41 -2.54 14.58
C PRO A 225 14.66 -1.24 14.90
N ARG A 226 15.34 -0.32 15.59
CA ARG A 226 14.84 0.97 16.03
C ARG A 226 15.99 1.97 15.90
N ASP A 227 15.74 3.06 15.19
CA ASP A 227 16.76 4.07 14.89
C ASP A 227 17.86 3.52 13.96
N LEU A 228 17.48 2.66 13.01
CA LEU A 228 18.38 2.13 11.97
C LEU A 228 18.77 3.18 10.91
N LYS A 229 18.87 4.46 11.31
CA LYS A 229 19.21 5.56 10.40
C LYS A 229 20.46 5.19 9.61
N ASP A 230 20.32 5.16 8.29
CA ASP A 230 21.37 4.83 7.32
C ASP A 230 21.97 3.40 7.45
N HIS A 231 21.37 2.55 8.30
CA HIS A 231 21.81 1.18 8.61
C HIS A 231 20.78 0.11 8.24
N SER A 232 20.11 0.29 7.10
CA SER A 232 19.06 -0.62 6.64
C SER A 232 19.55 -2.05 6.36
N GLU A 233 20.85 -2.25 6.15
CA GLU A 233 21.53 -3.54 5.98
C GLU A 233 21.40 -4.47 7.19
N ILE A 234 21.19 -3.92 8.39
CA ILE A 234 20.94 -4.72 9.60
C ILE A 234 19.69 -5.59 9.43
N ILE A 235 18.71 -5.14 8.63
CA ILE A 235 17.49 -5.93 8.36
C ILE A 235 17.83 -7.25 7.67
N ASP A 236 18.92 -7.35 6.92
CA ASP A 236 19.30 -8.59 6.22
C ASP A 236 19.84 -9.67 7.17
N THR A 237 20.29 -9.30 8.37
CA THR A 237 20.89 -10.24 9.34
C THR A 237 19.93 -10.69 10.42
N ILE A 238 18.76 -10.06 10.51
CA ILE A 238 17.76 -10.34 11.55
C ILE A 238 17.11 -11.70 11.30
N ASN A 239 17.16 -12.60 12.29
CA ASN A 239 16.35 -13.82 12.22
C ASN A 239 14.87 -13.52 12.43
N TYR A 240 14.02 -14.12 11.60
CA TYR A 240 12.57 -14.06 11.72
C TYR A 240 11.91 -15.41 11.43
N SER A 241 10.68 -15.55 11.89
CA SER A 241 9.82 -16.68 11.57
C SER A 241 8.38 -16.23 11.49
N GLY A 242 7.55 -17.05 10.86
CA GLY A 242 6.12 -16.81 10.73
C GLY A 242 5.42 -18.09 10.31
N ALA A 243 4.10 -18.10 10.46
CA ALA A 243 3.25 -19.21 10.07
C ALA A 243 1.83 -18.72 9.77
N LYS A 244 1.12 -19.46 8.90
CA LYS A 244 -0.34 -19.39 8.86
C LYS A 244 -0.88 -20.03 10.14
N PHE A 245 -1.99 -19.53 10.69
CA PHE A 245 -2.52 -20.05 11.95
C PHE A 245 -2.89 -21.54 11.86
N GLU A 246 -3.51 -21.92 10.75
CA GLU A 246 -3.95 -23.26 10.42
C GLU A 246 -2.78 -24.24 10.24
N GLU A 247 -1.60 -23.77 9.81
CA GLU A 247 -0.39 -24.60 9.73
C GLU A 247 0.11 -25.01 11.13
N VAL A 248 -0.07 -24.15 12.13
CA VAL A 248 0.39 -24.42 13.50
C VAL A 248 -0.57 -25.36 14.24
N PHE A 249 -1.87 -25.24 14.00
CA PHE A 249 -2.91 -25.96 14.75
C PHE A 249 -3.69 -27.00 13.94
N SER A 250 -3.30 -27.26 12.68
CA SER A 250 -3.98 -28.22 11.79
C SER A 250 -5.49 -27.92 11.65
N LEU A 251 -5.84 -26.66 11.47
CA LEU A 251 -7.24 -26.23 11.34
C LEU A 251 -7.76 -26.49 9.91
N PRO A 252 -9.09 -26.50 9.72
CA PRO A 252 -9.70 -26.58 8.39
C PRO A 252 -9.24 -25.44 7.48
N GLU A 253 -9.27 -25.66 6.16
CA GLU A 253 -8.87 -24.63 5.18
C GLU A 253 -9.76 -23.37 5.24
N LYS A 254 -11.07 -23.55 5.53
CA LYS A 254 -12.04 -22.45 5.65
C LYS A 254 -12.58 -22.35 7.08
N PRO A 255 -12.29 -21.27 7.83
CA PRO A 255 -12.84 -21.06 9.16
C PRO A 255 -14.31 -20.71 9.11
N SER A 256 -15.06 -21.23 10.08
CA SER A 256 -16.30 -20.61 10.53
C SER A 256 -15.95 -19.59 11.61
N TRP A 257 -16.03 -18.29 11.31
CA TRP A 257 -15.65 -17.24 12.25
C TRP A 257 -16.66 -17.12 13.39
N PRO A 258 -16.30 -17.46 14.64
CA PRO A 258 -17.22 -17.45 15.78
C PRO A 258 -17.32 -16.06 16.45
N ILE A 259 -16.66 -15.05 15.87
CA ILE A 259 -16.70 -13.67 16.30
C ILE A 259 -16.95 -12.75 15.12
N ASP A 260 -17.55 -11.61 15.42
CA ASP A 260 -17.56 -10.46 14.55
C ASP A 260 -16.59 -9.41 15.07
N PHE A 261 -16.00 -8.66 14.16
CA PHE A 261 -15.25 -7.47 14.52
C PHE A 261 -15.40 -6.38 13.48
N CYS A 262 -15.12 -5.16 13.93
CA CYS A 262 -15.05 -3.99 13.09
C CYS A 262 -13.90 -3.06 13.47
N LEU A 263 -13.54 -2.20 12.55
CA LEU A 263 -12.49 -1.20 12.67
C LEU A 263 -13.17 0.17 12.64
N ILE A 264 -13.09 0.88 13.76
CA ILE A 264 -13.76 2.17 13.97
C ILE A 264 -12.70 3.26 13.98
N TYR A 265 -12.75 4.17 13.02
CA TYR A 265 -11.87 5.32 12.99
C TYR A 265 -12.21 6.30 14.10
N SER A 266 -11.19 6.69 14.88
CA SER A 266 -11.31 7.63 16.00
C SER A 266 -11.62 9.08 15.58
N GLY A 267 -11.49 9.42 14.29
CA GLY A 267 -11.72 10.77 13.78
C GLY A 267 -10.46 11.64 13.66
N ASP A 268 -9.29 11.14 14.07
CA ASP A 268 -8.00 11.83 13.93
C ASP A 268 -6.96 10.93 13.24
N THR A 269 -6.11 11.49 12.38
CA THR A 269 -5.02 10.75 11.69
C THR A 269 -3.76 10.66 12.55
N ARG A 270 -3.10 9.50 12.56
CA ARG A 270 -1.87 9.26 13.34
C ARG A 270 -0.61 9.50 12.52
N THR A 271 0.49 9.81 13.21
CA THR A 271 1.85 9.55 12.72
C THR A 271 2.48 8.45 13.58
N THR A 272 3.26 7.53 12.99
CA THR A 272 3.94 6.48 13.78
C THR A 272 5.00 7.10 14.70
N GLU A 273 5.61 8.21 14.26
CA GLU A 273 6.67 8.91 15.00
C GLU A 273 6.18 9.39 16.37
N ASP A 274 4.97 9.94 16.47
CA ASP A 274 4.39 10.41 17.74
C ASP A 274 4.29 9.28 18.78
N ALA A 275 3.92 8.08 18.34
CA ALA A 275 3.82 6.92 19.21
C ALA A 275 5.20 6.42 19.64
N LEU A 276 6.17 6.39 18.72
CA LEU A 276 7.54 6.01 19.04
C LEU A 276 8.20 7.00 20.01
N ARG A 277 7.88 8.29 19.90
CA ARG A 277 8.31 9.33 20.84
C ARG A 277 7.71 9.11 22.23
N ALA A 278 6.41 8.80 22.31
CA ALA A 278 5.76 8.46 23.57
C ALA A 278 6.44 7.25 24.23
N ILE A 279 6.71 6.18 23.48
CA ILE A 279 7.40 5.00 24.00
C ILE A 279 8.80 5.33 24.49
N ARG A 280 9.56 6.17 23.76
CA ARG A 280 10.90 6.59 24.19
C ARG A 280 10.83 7.30 25.55
N TYR A 281 9.93 8.26 25.66
CA TYR A 281 9.68 8.98 26.93
C TYR A 281 9.27 8.04 28.07
N HIS A 282 8.37 7.08 27.82
CA HIS A 282 7.94 6.13 28.84
C HIS A 282 9.06 5.16 29.23
N LYS A 283 9.88 4.69 28.29
CA LYS A 283 11.05 3.86 28.58
C LYS A 283 12.05 4.61 29.48
N GLU A 284 12.38 5.85 29.12
CA GLU A 284 13.27 6.71 29.92
C GLU A 284 12.71 6.96 31.32
N ARG A 285 11.39 7.22 31.43
CA ARG A 285 10.72 7.39 32.72
C ARG A 285 10.74 6.11 33.56
N MET A 286 10.52 4.94 32.96
CA MET A 286 10.62 3.65 33.65
C MET A 286 12.04 3.39 34.17
N ALA A 287 13.07 3.73 33.40
CA ALA A 287 14.47 3.63 33.83
C ALA A 287 14.80 4.55 35.02
N GLN A 288 14.11 5.68 35.15
CA GLN A 288 14.26 6.62 36.27
C GLN A 288 13.38 6.27 37.48
N LEU A 289 12.34 5.46 37.30
CA LEU A 289 11.37 5.17 38.35
C LEU A 289 11.98 4.59 39.63
N PRO A 290 12.98 3.68 39.61
CA PRO A 290 13.62 3.22 40.84
C PRO A 290 14.28 4.34 41.65
N LEU A 291 14.85 5.35 40.99
CA LEU A 291 15.45 6.51 41.63
C LEU A 291 14.39 7.46 42.19
N ILE A 292 13.32 7.70 41.43
CA ILE A 292 12.17 8.49 41.88
C ILE A 292 11.54 7.85 43.11
N LEU A 293 11.26 6.54 43.07
CA LEU A 293 10.71 5.78 44.18
C LEU A 293 11.64 5.85 45.40
N LYS A 294 12.96 5.72 45.22
CA LYS A 294 13.93 5.90 46.31
C LYS A 294 13.77 7.27 46.99
N LYS A 295 13.77 8.33 46.17
CA LYS A 295 13.67 9.72 46.64
C LYS A 295 12.35 9.96 47.36
N GLU A 296 11.23 9.53 46.79
CA GLU A 296 9.92 9.74 47.40
C GLU A 296 9.74 8.88 48.66
N LEU A 297 10.11 7.59 48.65
CA LEU A 297 10.04 6.73 49.84
C LEU A 297 10.91 7.24 50.99
N SER A 298 12.09 7.79 50.68
CA SER A 298 12.99 8.37 51.70
C SER A 298 12.40 9.58 52.44
N LYS A 299 11.37 10.25 51.90
CA LYS A 299 10.66 11.34 52.58
C LYS A 299 9.68 10.84 53.64
N PHE A 300 9.16 9.63 53.47
CA PHE A 300 8.11 9.06 54.33
C PHE A 300 8.65 8.02 55.33
N ILE A 301 9.78 7.39 55.01
CA ILE A 301 10.39 6.35 55.84
C ILE A 301 11.51 6.97 56.68
N ILE A 302 11.29 7.07 57.99
CA ILE A 302 12.23 7.64 58.96
C ILE A 302 13.53 6.81 59.02
N ASP A 303 13.40 5.48 59.09
CA ASP A 303 14.54 4.57 59.08
C ASP A 303 14.95 4.20 57.64
N GLN A 304 16.04 4.82 57.17
CA GLN A 304 16.59 4.60 55.84
C GLN A 304 17.00 3.15 55.57
N SER A 305 17.23 2.33 56.60
CA SER A 305 17.48 0.90 56.43
C SER A 305 16.28 0.16 55.83
N ASN A 306 15.06 0.65 56.12
CA ASN A 306 13.83 0.08 55.56
C ASN A 306 13.62 0.49 54.10
N VAL A 307 14.02 1.70 53.70
CA VAL A 307 14.03 2.11 52.28
C VAL A 307 14.88 1.13 51.46
N TYR A 308 16.06 0.77 51.96
CA TYR A 308 16.94 -0.20 51.30
C TYR A 308 16.33 -1.61 51.25
N LYS A 309 15.65 -2.06 52.32
CA LYS A 309 14.91 -3.34 52.32
C LYS A 309 13.78 -3.35 51.29
N PHE A 310 13.00 -2.26 51.16
CA PHE A 310 11.95 -2.15 50.14
C PHE A 310 12.54 -2.18 48.72
N GLN A 311 13.67 -1.52 48.47
CA GLN A 311 14.36 -1.60 47.17
C GLN A 311 14.85 -3.01 46.84
N LYS A 312 15.39 -3.71 47.85
CA LYS A 312 15.84 -5.09 47.72
C LYS A 312 14.66 -6.03 47.43
N PHE A 313 13.51 -5.80 48.05
CA PHE A 313 12.27 -6.55 47.79
C PHE A 313 11.76 -6.35 46.36
N LEU A 314 11.85 -5.13 45.83
CA LEU A 314 11.49 -4.82 44.44
C LEU A 314 12.52 -5.34 43.41
N LYS A 315 13.59 -6.00 43.87
CA LYS A 315 14.66 -6.63 43.07
C LYS A 315 15.33 -5.67 42.07
N PHE A 316 15.43 -4.39 42.37
CA PHE A 316 16.15 -3.40 41.54
C PHE A 316 17.68 -3.57 41.66
N LYS A 317 18.24 -4.71 41.23
CA LYS A 317 19.69 -4.92 41.30
C LYS A 317 20.46 -4.14 40.22
N HIS A 318 19.85 -3.87 39.05
CA HIS A 318 20.39 -3.01 38.00
C HIS A 318 19.29 -2.07 37.45
N PRO A 319 19.38 -0.73 37.65
CA PRO A 319 18.20 0.14 37.50
C PRO A 319 17.74 0.43 36.06
N LYS A 320 18.61 0.33 35.05
CA LYS A 320 18.39 1.07 33.80
C LYS A 320 17.41 0.42 32.81
N ASP A 321 17.19 -0.90 32.84
CA ASP A 321 16.29 -1.55 31.87
C ASP A 321 15.32 -2.62 32.44
N GLN A 322 15.47 -3.04 33.71
CA GLN A 322 14.70 -4.18 34.27
C GLN A 322 13.16 -4.01 34.27
N LEU A 323 12.65 -2.78 34.44
CA LEU A 323 11.20 -2.54 34.43
C LEU A 323 10.61 -2.60 33.02
N TRP A 324 11.35 -2.07 32.04
CA TRP A 324 10.95 -2.13 30.63
C TRP A 324 10.96 -3.57 30.11
N GLU A 325 11.97 -4.34 30.50
CA GLU A 325 12.09 -5.76 30.20
C GLU A 325 10.92 -6.56 30.77
N LYS A 326 10.62 -6.41 32.07
CA LYS A 326 9.46 -7.06 32.70
C LYS A 326 8.14 -6.71 32.02
N PHE A 327 7.95 -5.43 31.68
CA PHE A 327 6.77 -5.00 30.96
C PHE A 327 6.68 -5.64 29.56
N THR A 328 7.81 -5.76 28.86
CA THR A 328 7.88 -6.43 27.55
C THR A 328 7.57 -7.93 27.70
N ASP A 329 8.10 -8.58 28.72
CA ASP A 329 7.82 -10.00 29.03
C ASP A 329 6.32 -10.21 29.31
N GLU A 330 5.67 -9.33 30.09
CA GLU A 330 4.22 -9.37 30.32
C GLU A 330 3.41 -9.26 29.02
N LEU A 331 3.80 -8.36 28.12
CA LEU A 331 3.18 -8.25 26.80
C LEU A 331 3.36 -9.53 25.96
N VAL A 332 4.55 -10.14 25.99
CA VAL A 332 4.82 -11.40 25.29
C VAL A 332 3.94 -12.52 25.84
N VAL A 333 3.81 -12.64 27.16
CA VAL A 333 2.91 -13.62 27.81
C VAL A 333 1.46 -13.38 27.38
N ALA A 334 0.98 -12.13 27.37
CA ALA A 334 -0.36 -11.80 26.92
C ALA A 334 -0.60 -12.19 25.44
N ASN A 335 0.42 -12.06 24.57
CA ASN A 335 0.34 -12.51 23.19
C ASN A 335 0.30 -14.05 23.08
N LEU A 336 1.02 -14.79 23.92
CA LEU A 336 0.94 -16.25 23.98
C LEU A 336 -0.43 -16.73 24.50
N VAL A 337 -1.01 -16.02 25.46
CA VAL A 337 -2.40 -16.26 25.88
C VAL A 337 -3.36 -16.01 24.73
N MET A 338 -3.15 -14.95 23.92
CA MET A 338 -3.95 -14.71 22.70
C MET A 338 -3.85 -15.88 21.71
N LEU A 339 -2.65 -16.42 21.48
CA LEU A 339 -2.43 -17.59 20.61
C LEU A 339 -3.30 -18.76 21.04
N ALA A 340 -3.25 -19.10 22.33
CA ALA A 340 -4.01 -20.21 22.91
C ALA A 340 -5.53 -19.96 22.82
N LEU A 341 -5.99 -18.75 23.13
CA LEU A 341 -7.42 -18.41 23.06
C LEU A 341 -7.95 -18.39 21.64
N MET A 342 -7.18 -17.90 20.66
CA MET A 342 -7.55 -17.96 19.24
C MET A 342 -7.62 -19.40 18.74
N ARG A 343 -6.72 -20.28 19.19
CA ARG A 343 -6.79 -21.71 18.88
C ARG A 343 -8.10 -22.31 19.42
N LEU A 344 -8.37 -22.13 20.70
CA LEU A 344 -9.61 -22.63 21.33
C LEU A 344 -10.85 -22.06 20.64
N LEU A 345 -10.80 -20.80 20.21
CA LEU A 345 -11.88 -20.15 19.47
C LEU A 345 -12.15 -20.86 18.13
N PHE A 346 -11.12 -21.18 17.35
CA PHE A 346 -11.30 -21.83 16.05
C PHE A 346 -11.57 -23.34 16.13
N GLU A 347 -11.10 -24.03 17.18
CA GLU A 347 -11.39 -25.45 17.42
C GLU A 347 -12.77 -25.66 18.05
N GLY A 348 -13.13 -24.84 19.05
CA GLY A 348 -14.32 -25.00 19.89
C GLY A 348 -15.50 -24.09 19.54
N GLY A 349 -15.32 -23.11 18.66
CA GLY A 349 -16.39 -22.20 18.23
C GLY A 349 -16.81 -21.18 19.30
N MET A 350 -18.13 -20.98 19.46
CA MET A 350 -18.72 -19.95 20.33
C MET A 350 -18.87 -20.40 21.80
N ASP A 351 -17.85 -21.05 22.37
CA ASP A 351 -17.86 -21.35 23.80
C ASP A 351 -17.82 -20.05 24.63
N LEU A 352 -18.72 -19.94 25.61
CA LEU A 352 -18.95 -18.71 26.39
C LEU A 352 -17.70 -18.29 27.17
N GLU A 353 -17.04 -19.23 27.83
CA GLU A 353 -15.87 -18.94 28.65
C GLU A 353 -14.65 -18.59 27.80
N THR A 354 -14.46 -19.30 26.69
CA THR A 354 -13.43 -18.97 25.69
C THR A 354 -13.60 -17.55 25.14
N LEU A 355 -14.83 -17.17 24.75
CA LEU A 355 -15.12 -15.82 24.26
C LEU A 355 -14.90 -14.73 25.32
N LYS A 356 -15.35 -14.95 26.56
CA LYS A 356 -15.08 -14.01 27.66
C LYS A 356 -13.59 -13.82 27.91
N LEU A 357 -12.83 -14.92 27.95
CA LEU A 357 -11.38 -14.87 28.16
C LEU A 357 -10.67 -14.18 26.99
N LEU A 358 -11.09 -14.44 25.75
CA LEU A 358 -10.58 -13.76 24.57
C LEU A 358 -10.82 -12.24 24.67
N PHE A 359 -12.06 -11.82 24.93
CA PHE A 359 -12.38 -10.40 25.02
C PHE A 359 -11.68 -9.72 26.19
N TRP A 360 -11.57 -10.40 27.33
CA TRP A 360 -10.79 -9.94 28.47
C TRP A 360 -9.31 -9.75 28.09
N ASN A 361 -8.70 -10.68 27.37
CA ASN A 361 -7.30 -10.58 26.95
C ASN A 361 -7.09 -9.43 25.95
N ILE A 362 -7.98 -9.24 24.97
CA ILE A 362 -7.95 -8.09 24.05
C ILE A 362 -8.05 -6.76 24.83
N ASN A 363 -8.95 -6.67 25.81
CA ASN A 363 -9.09 -5.48 26.65
C ASN A 363 -7.85 -5.26 27.56
N ASN A 364 -7.18 -6.32 28.01
CA ASN A 364 -5.91 -6.20 28.72
C ASN A 364 -4.79 -5.66 27.84
N HIS A 365 -4.73 -6.06 26.56
CA HIS A 365 -3.82 -5.42 25.61
C HIS A 365 -4.05 -3.92 25.53
N GLN A 366 -5.31 -3.45 25.48
CA GLN A 366 -5.59 -2.01 25.53
C GLN A 366 -5.03 -1.34 26.80
N ARG A 367 -5.11 -2.00 27.96
CA ARG A 367 -4.56 -1.46 29.22
C ARG A 367 -3.04 -1.37 29.17
N PHE A 368 -2.35 -2.39 28.66
CA PHE A 368 -0.90 -2.34 28.48
C PHE A 368 -0.49 -1.22 27.50
N LEU A 369 -1.21 -1.09 26.39
CA LEU A 369 -0.95 -0.04 25.40
C LEU A 369 -1.25 1.36 25.96
N SER A 370 -2.28 1.51 26.79
CA SER A 370 -2.51 2.75 27.53
C SER A 370 -1.36 3.05 28.50
N ALA A 371 -0.83 2.05 29.21
CA ALA A 371 0.29 2.20 30.13
C ALA A 371 1.60 2.60 29.43
N LEU A 372 1.79 2.17 28.18
CA LEU A 372 2.87 2.63 27.28
C LEU A 372 2.71 4.08 26.80
N GLY A 373 1.59 4.72 27.13
CA GLY A 373 1.26 6.06 26.67
C GLY A 373 0.98 6.12 25.17
N VAL A 374 0.70 5.00 24.52
CA VAL A 374 0.34 4.98 23.09
C VAL A 374 -1.18 5.01 22.88
N SER A 375 -1.97 5.10 23.94
CA SER A 375 -3.40 5.47 23.82
C SER A 375 -3.59 7.00 23.89
N SER A 376 -4.84 7.44 23.70
CA SER A 376 -5.28 8.82 23.91
C SER A 376 -6.62 8.87 24.63
N PRO A 377 -6.96 9.98 25.32
CA PRO A 377 -8.25 10.11 26.00
C PRO A 377 -9.45 9.87 25.08
N THR A 378 -9.34 10.29 23.81
CA THR A 378 -10.36 10.04 22.78
C THR A 378 -10.56 8.55 22.55
N ILE A 379 -9.45 7.82 22.32
CA ILE A 379 -9.49 6.37 22.10
C ILE A 379 -10.04 5.65 23.32
N ASP A 380 -9.51 5.95 24.51
CA ASP A 380 -9.94 5.28 25.74
C ASP A 380 -11.43 5.51 26.00
N ARG A 381 -11.93 6.72 25.73
CA ARG A 381 -13.36 7.03 25.80
C ARG A 381 -14.18 6.25 24.79
N ILE A 382 -13.72 6.10 23.55
CA ILE A 382 -14.40 5.28 22.54
C ILE A 382 -14.47 3.82 23.01
N CYS A 383 -13.35 3.24 23.46
CA CYS A 383 -13.30 1.87 23.95
C CYS A 383 -14.27 1.65 25.12
N LEU A 384 -14.18 2.48 26.16
CA LEU A 384 -15.05 2.37 27.33
C LEU A 384 -16.54 2.50 26.98
N GLN A 385 -16.87 3.41 26.07
CA GLN A 385 -18.25 3.60 25.67
C GLN A 385 -18.78 2.42 24.85
N LEU A 386 -18.02 1.88 23.90
CA LEU A 386 -18.43 0.68 23.15
C LEU A 386 -18.71 -0.50 24.08
N LEU A 387 -17.82 -0.74 25.05
CA LEU A 387 -18.01 -1.79 26.06
C LEU A 387 -19.24 -1.54 26.92
N SER A 388 -19.50 -0.28 27.30
CA SER A 388 -20.70 0.10 28.05
C SER A 388 -22.00 -0.11 27.27
N GLU A 389 -22.02 0.16 25.96
CA GLU A 389 -23.21 -0.07 25.14
C GLU A 389 -23.53 -1.56 25.03
N VAL A 390 -22.51 -2.41 24.82
CA VAL A 390 -22.69 -3.88 24.77
C VAL A 390 -23.23 -4.42 26.09
N LYS A 391 -22.71 -3.92 27.21
CA LYS A 391 -23.23 -4.28 28.53
C LYS A 391 -24.70 -3.87 28.71
N THR A 392 -25.09 -2.71 28.17
CA THR A 392 -26.45 -2.17 28.30
C THR A 392 -27.48 -3.00 27.54
N ILE A 393 -27.11 -3.59 26.40
CA ILE A 393 -27.99 -4.48 25.64
C ILE A 393 -28.05 -5.91 26.20
N GLY A 394 -27.35 -6.19 27.30
CA GLY A 394 -27.43 -7.48 28.01
C GLY A 394 -26.64 -8.62 27.36
N ASP A 395 -25.61 -8.32 26.56
CA ASP A 395 -24.79 -9.37 25.95
C ASP A 395 -24.00 -10.16 27.02
N LEU A 396 -24.15 -11.48 27.01
CA LEU A 396 -23.56 -12.40 28.00
C LEU A 396 -22.08 -12.71 27.73
N TYR A 397 -21.64 -12.60 26.47
CA TYR A 397 -20.27 -12.87 26.05
C TYR A 397 -19.37 -11.66 26.32
N GLY A 398 -19.93 -10.46 26.22
CA GLY A 398 -19.23 -9.19 26.30
C GLY A 398 -18.66 -8.75 24.96
N ALA A 399 -17.70 -7.84 25.02
CA ALA A 399 -16.99 -7.35 23.85
C ALA A 399 -15.58 -6.90 24.22
N ALA A 400 -14.79 -6.64 23.20
CA ALA A 400 -13.47 -6.07 23.36
C ALA A 400 -13.26 -4.84 22.48
N ALA A 401 -12.50 -3.88 23.00
CA ALA A 401 -12.11 -2.68 22.27
C ALA A 401 -10.65 -2.34 22.57
N LYS A 402 -9.81 -2.26 21.53
CA LYS A 402 -8.40 -1.84 21.65
C LYS A 402 -7.95 -1.03 20.45
N ILE A 403 -6.89 -0.24 20.63
CA ILE A 403 -6.16 0.32 19.48
C ILE A 403 -5.65 -0.79 18.57
N THR A 404 -5.49 -0.49 17.28
CA THR A 404 -4.72 -1.34 16.36
C THR A 404 -3.64 -0.53 15.66
N GLY A 405 -2.45 -1.12 15.55
CA GLY A 405 -1.26 -0.45 14.99
C GLY A 405 -0.59 0.48 15.99
N ALA A 406 0.02 1.58 15.52
CA ALA A 406 0.86 2.40 16.39
C ALA A 406 0.09 3.32 17.36
N GLY A 407 -1.23 3.20 17.53
CA GLY A 407 -1.96 3.98 18.53
C GLY A 407 -1.98 5.51 18.34
N LYS A 408 -2.26 6.20 19.45
CA LYS A 408 -2.59 7.62 19.65
C LYS A 408 -3.86 8.07 18.96
N LYS A 409 -4.04 7.68 17.71
CA LYS A 409 -5.13 8.01 16.79
C LYS A 409 -5.32 6.85 15.80
N GLY A 410 -6.13 7.03 14.75
CA GLY A 410 -6.41 5.95 13.79
C GLY A 410 -7.57 5.07 14.24
N ASP A 411 -7.51 3.79 13.93
CA ASP A 411 -8.62 2.87 14.09
C ASP A 411 -8.54 2.08 15.39
N ILE A 412 -9.72 1.71 15.87
CA ILE A 412 -9.95 0.92 17.06
C ILE A 412 -10.58 -0.39 16.59
N LEU A 413 -9.96 -1.50 17.00
CA LEU A 413 -10.54 -2.83 16.88
C LEU A 413 -11.66 -2.96 17.91
N PHE A 414 -12.87 -3.23 17.45
CA PHE A 414 -14.00 -3.61 18.27
C PHE A 414 -14.46 -5.02 17.88
N ALA A 415 -14.37 -5.97 18.82
CA ALA A 415 -14.69 -7.38 18.61
C ALA A 415 -15.83 -7.82 19.55
N THR A 416 -16.68 -8.70 19.05
CA THR A 416 -17.89 -9.18 19.71
C THR A 416 -18.22 -10.60 19.22
N ASN A 417 -19.14 -11.29 19.88
CA ASN A 417 -19.61 -12.60 19.45
C ASN A 417 -20.23 -12.54 18.04
N HIS A 418 -20.23 -13.68 17.33
CA HIS A 418 -20.88 -13.76 16.03
C HIS A 418 -22.37 -13.40 16.13
N ASN A 419 -22.86 -12.58 15.19
CA ASN A 419 -24.20 -11.99 15.21
C ASN A 419 -24.50 -11.14 16.45
N GLY A 420 -23.46 -10.58 17.10
CA GLY A 420 -23.61 -9.63 18.21
C GLY A 420 -24.28 -8.31 17.76
N PRO A 421 -23.85 -7.13 18.22
CA PRO A 421 -24.52 -5.86 17.97
C PRO A 421 -24.38 -5.29 16.53
N ARG A 422 -24.55 -6.13 15.50
CA ARG A 422 -24.42 -5.76 14.06
C ARG A 422 -25.36 -4.62 13.67
N ASP A 423 -26.61 -4.65 14.14
CA ASP A 423 -27.62 -3.65 13.82
C ASP A 423 -27.44 -2.35 14.63
N GLN A 424 -26.88 -2.47 15.82
CA GLN A 424 -26.69 -1.39 16.78
C GLN A 424 -25.40 -0.59 16.52
N ILE A 425 -24.45 -1.11 15.75
CA ILE A 425 -23.14 -0.45 15.53
C ILE A 425 -23.27 0.99 15.00
N ASN A 426 -24.25 1.25 14.13
CA ASN A 426 -24.48 2.59 13.58
C ASN A 426 -24.99 3.55 14.65
N TYR A 427 -25.83 3.05 15.56
CA TYR A 427 -26.30 3.82 16.70
C TYR A 427 -25.13 4.14 17.65
N PHE A 428 -24.26 3.17 17.94
CA PHE A 428 -23.07 3.38 18.77
C PHE A 428 -22.16 4.46 18.18
N ILE A 429 -21.86 4.37 16.88
CA ILE A 429 -21.02 5.35 16.18
C ILE A 429 -21.66 6.74 16.16
N LYS A 430 -22.97 6.85 15.92
CA LYS A 430 -23.68 8.14 15.96
C LYS A 430 -23.64 8.76 17.35
N LYS A 431 -23.78 7.95 18.41
CA LYS A 431 -23.69 8.39 19.80
C LYS A 431 -22.27 8.87 20.14
N LEU A 432 -21.25 8.10 19.77
CA LEU A 432 -19.84 8.46 19.92
C LEU A 432 -19.53 9.79 19.22
N LYS A 433 -19.93 9.93 17.96
CA LYS A 433 -19.73 11.16 17.18
C LYS A 433 -20.34 12.39 17.85
N ARG A 434 -21.56 12.26 18.40
CA ARG A 434 -22.23 13.35 19.15
C ARG A 434 -21.51 13.71 20.45
N GLN A 435 -21.04 12.72 21.20
CA GLN A 435 -20.47 12.95 22.53
C GLN A 435 -18.99 13.38 22.52
N ILE A 436 -18.24 12.96 21.51
CA ILE A 436 -16.80 13.23 21.38
C ILE A 436 -16.54 14.40 20.42
N ASN A 437 -17.53 14.77 19.58
CA ASN A 437 -17.42 15.83 18.58
C ASN A 437 -16.22 15.62 17.62
N LYS A 438 -16.08 14.39 17.13
CA LYS A 438 -15.06 13.96 16.16
C LYS A 438 -15.71 13.21 15.01
N ASN A 439 -15.05 13.15 13.86
CA ASN A 439 -15.58 12.43 12.69
C ASN A 439 -15.38 10.90 12.81
N ILE A 440 -15.94 10.31 13.87
CA ILE A 440 -15.90 8.88 14.15
C ILE A 440 -16.79 8.16 13.14
N HIS A 441 -16.24 7.12 12.50
CA HIS A 441 -16.96 6.30 11.54
C HIS A 441 -16.40 4.88 11.47
N LEU A 442 -17.20 3.98 10.90
CA LEU A 442 -16.82 2.60 10.64
C LEU A 442 -15.97 2.55 9.37
N ASP A 443 -14.74 2.04 9.42
CA ASP A 443 -13.89 1.82 8.24
C ASP A 443 -14.11 0.41 7.67
N TYR A 444 -14.26 -0.59 8.55
CA TYR A 444 -14.47 -1.98 8.14
C TYR A 444 -15.35 -2.73 9.15
N ALA A 445 -16.14 -3.70 8.69
CA ALA A 445 -16.86 -4.68 9.50
C ALA A 445 -16.85 -6.04 8.80
N SER A 446 -16.42 -7.08 9.52
CA SER A 446 -16.29 -8.46 9.03
C SER A 446 -17.54 -9.00 8.33
N TRP A 447 -18.72 -8.85 8.92
CA TRP A 447 -19.99 -9.31 8.34
C TRP A 447 -20.48 -8.50 7.12
N LEU A 448 -19.92 -7.31 6.88
CA LEU A 448 -20.29 -6.48 5.72
C LEU A 448 -19.26 -6.54 4.61
N ASN A 449 -18.00 -6.70 4.96
CA ASN A 449 -16.87 -6.52 4.05
C ASN A 449 -16.20 -7.84 3.71
N GLY A 450 -16.43 -8.90 4.50
CA GLY A 450 -15.83 -10.20 4.31
C GLY A 450 -14.40 -10.24 4.84
N PHE A 451 -13.73 -11.35 4.56
CA PHE A 451 -12.35 -11.62 4.97
C PHE A 451 -11.46 -11.68 3.73
N GLU A 452 -10.18 -11.40 3.92
CA GLU A 452 -9.18 -11.52 2.85
C GLU A 452 -8.36 -12.79 3.06
N GLU A 453 -8.34 -13.61 2.02
CA GLU A 453 -7.53 -14.83 1.97
C GLU A 453 -6.26 -14.61 1.17
N GLU A 454 -6.31 -13.83 0.07
CA GLU A 454 -5.21 -13.69 -0.88
C GLU A 454 -4.06 -12.89 -0.27
N GLY A 455 -2.82 -13.27 -0.57
CA GLY A 455 -1.63 -12.45 -0.31
C GLY A 455 -1.43 -11.40 -1.42
N VAL A 456 -0.16 -11.11 -1.73
CA VAL A 456 0.24 -10.24 -2.83
C VAL A 456 -0.16 -10.87 -4.17
N LYS A 457 -0.71 -10.05 -5.07
CA LYS A 457 -1.29 -10.48 -6.34
C LYS A 457 -0.75 -9.65 -7.49
N ILE A 458 -0.48 -10.30 -8.62
CA ILE A 458 -0.26 -9.63 -9.90
C ILE A 458 -1.63 -9.37 -10.51
N GLU A 459 -2.04 -8.11 -10.54
CA GLU A 459 -3.31 -7.69 -11.12
C GLU A 459 -3.17 -7.44 -12.62
N GLN A 460 -1.97 -7.02 -13.06
CA GLN A 460 -1.64 -6.76 -14.45
C GLN A 460 -0.14 -6.87 -14.63
N ASP A 461 0.31 -7.63 -15.62
CA ASP A 461 1.68 -7.63 -16.12
C ASP A 461 1.60 -7.79 -17.63
N LEU A 462 1.67 -6.66 -18.31
CA LEU A 462 1.46 -6.64 -19.75
C LEU A 462 2.57 -7.43 -20.48
N ILE A 463 3.81 -7.44 -19.97
CA ILE A 463 4.94 -8.16 -20.58
C ILE A 463 4.66 -9.67 -20.59
N GLU A 464 4.16 -10.19 -19.47
CA GLU A 464 3.76 -11.59 -19.31
C GLU A 464 2.34 -11.88 -19.85
N LYS A 465 1.71 -10.92 -20.54
CA LYS A 465 0.33 -11.00 -21.06
C LYS A 465 -0.72 -11.31 -19.98
N ILE A 466 -0.49 -10.81 -18.77
CA ILE A 466 -1.45 -10.83 -17.67
C ILE A 466 -2.23 -9.52 -17.71
N TYR A 467 -3.51 -9.59 -18.02
CA TYR A 467 -4.38 -8.43 -18.16
C TYR A 467 -5.33 -8.31 -16.97
N SER A 468 -5.58 -7.08 -16.51
CA SER A 468 -6.60 -6.81 -15.49
C SER A 468 -8.01 -6.85 -16.10
N ASP A 469 -9.05 -6.89 -15.26
CA ASP A 469 -10.45 -6.79 -15.72
C ASP A 469 -10.77 -5.46 -16.46
N PHE A 470 -9.86 -4.49 -16.41
CA PHE A 470 -10.02 -3.17 -17.01
C PHE A 470 -9.26 -3.00 -18.34
N ILE A 471 -8.39 -3.94 -18.68
CA ILE A 471 -7.56 -3.91 -19.89
C ILE A 471 -7.72 -5.25 -20.60
N SER A 472 -8.06 -5.27 -21.88
CA SER A 472 -8.23 -6.52 -22.63
C SER A 472 -6.97 -6.86 -23.44
N GLU A 473 -6.83 -8.12 -23.83
CA GLU A 473 -5.92 -8.48 -24.92
C GLU A 473 -6.24 -7.63 -26.17
N GLY A 474 -5.19 -7.22 -26.89
CA GLY A 474 -5.31 -6.31 -28.02
C GLY A 474 -5.61 -4.85 -27.66
N SER A 475 -5.60 -4.49 -26.36
CA SER A 475 -5.56 -3.08 -25.96
C SER A 475 -4.34 -2.39 -26.57
N VAL A 476 -4.47 -1.09 -26.85
CA VAL A 476 -3.43 -0.29 -27.45
C VAL A 476 -3.06 0.89 -26.56
N GLN A 477 -1.82 1.33 -26.65
CA GLN A 477 -1.37 2.55 -25.99
C GLN A 477 -1.64 3.74 -26.89
N ILE A 478 -2.34 4.75 -26.38
CA ILE A 478 -2.62 6.00 -27.08
C ILE A 478 -1.84 7.12 -26.42
N LYS A 479 -0.97 7.75 -27.21
CA LYS A 479 -0.29 8.99 -26.88
C LYS A 479 -1.08 10.15 -27.48
N LYS A 480 -1.66 11.00 -26.63
CA LYS A 480 -2.40 12.21 -27.00
C LYS A 480 -1.52 13.44 -26.81
N ILE A 481 -1.43 14.26 -27.86
CA ILE A 481 -0.84 15.60 -27.84
C ILE A 481 -2.01 16.60 -27.90
N ASN A 482 -2.21 17.38 -26.84
CA ASN A 482 -3.27 18.38 -26.81
C ASN A 482 -2.85 19.69 -27.52
N PHE A 483 -3.77 20.65 -27.59
CA PHE A 483 -3.57 21.92 -28.28
C PHE A 483 -2.47 22.80 -27.65
N GLN A 484 -2.16 22.63 -26.36
CA GLN A 484 -1.03 23.27 -25.70
C GLN A 484 0.29 22.53 -25.91
N GLY A 485 0.28 21.38 -26.59
CA GLY A 485 1.47 20.54 -26.77
C GLY A 485 1.82 19.67 -25.57
N GLN A 486 0.92 19.51 -24.60
CA GLN A 486 1.10 18.57 -23.51
C GLN A 486 0.83 17.15 -24.02
N ILE A 487 1.72 16.24 -23.65
CA ILE A 487 1.64 14.83 -24.01
C ILE A 487 1.05 14.07 -22.83
N SER A 488 0.04 13.26 -23.10
CA SER A 488 -0.54 12.31 -22.16
C SER A 488 -0.61 10.94 -22.81
N THR A 489 -0.50 9.88 -22.01
CA THR A 489 -0.53 8.51 -22.50
C THR A 489 -1.52 7.69 -21.68
N GLN A 490 -2.32 6.87 -22.36
CA GLN A 490 -3.30 5.98 -21.75
C GLN A 490 -3.43 4.71 -22.59
N MET A 491 -3.77 3.59 -21.97
CA MET A 491 -4.16 2.37 -22.67
C MET A 491 -5.67 2.33 -22.83
N ILE A 492 -6.14 1.95 -24.01
CA ILE A 492 -7.57 1.75 -24.25
C ILE A 492 -7.81 0.38 -24.89
N SER A 493 -8.95 -0.22 -24.57
CA SER A 493 -9.34 -1.48 -25.20
C SER A 493 -9.69 -1.27 -26.68
N LYS A 494 -9.65 -2.34 -27.46
CA LYS A 494 -10.01 -2.33 -28.88
C LYS A 494 -11.44 -1.78 -29.10
N ASP A 495 -12.39 -2.19 -28.26
CA ASP A 495 -13.78 -1.71 -28.34
C ASP A 495 -13.91 -0.23 -28.01
N GLN A 496 -13.15 0.25 -27.03
CA GLN A 496 -13.12 1.68 -26.70
C GLN A 496 -12.48 2.51 -27.82
N LEU A 497 -11.42 1.98 -28.44
CA LEU A 497 -10.77 2.63 -29.57
C LEU A 497 -11.75 2.84 -30.72
N GLU A 498 -12.47 1.79 -31.12
CA GLU A 498 -13.42 1.89 -32.23
C GLU A 498 -14.56 2.87 -31.92
N LYS A 499 -15.03 2.93 -30.67
CA LYS A 499 -16.04 3.91 -30.24
C LYS A 499 -15.53 5.35 -30.24
N GLN A 500 -14.27 5.58 -29.84
CA GLN A 500 -13.69 6.92 -29.72
C GLN A 500 -13.02 7.43 -31.01
N LYS A 501 -12.79 6.55 -31.99
CA LYS A 501 -12.08 6.86 -33.25
C LYS A 501 -12.65 8.08 -33.98
N ALA A 502 -13.98 8.23 -33.94
CA ALA A 502 -14.71 9.34 -34.54
C ALA A 502 -14.44 10.69 -33.86
N ASP A 503 -14.13 10.69 -32.56
CA ASP A 503 -13.88 11.90 -31.78
C ASP A 503 -12.47 12.46 -32.02
N PHE A 504 -11.52 11.60 -32.39
CA PHE A 504 -10.13 11.97 -32.61
C PHE A 504 -9.98 12.89 -33.82
N ASP A 505 -9.38 14.07 -33.59
CA ASP A 505 -9.06 15.03 -34.65
C ASP A 505 -8.13 14.38 -35.69
N LEU A 506 -6.97 13.91 -35.26
CA LEU A 506 -6.00 13.18 -36.10
C LEU A 506 -5.44 11.98 -35.34
N LEU A 507 -5.62 10.79 -35.88
CA LEU A 507 -5.15 9.53 -35.31
C LEU A 507 -4.10 8.89 -36.23
N MET A 508 -2.95 8.57 -35.67
CA MET A 508 -1.84 7.90 -36.31
C MET A 508 -1.77 6.47 -35.76
N ASP A 509 -2.32 5.52 -36.49
CA ASP A 509 -2.31 4.12 -36.10
C ASP A 509 -0.99 3.47 -36.52
N SER A 510 0.00 3.44 -35.61
CA SER A 510 1.29 2.82 -35.92
C SER A 510 1.26 1.29 -35.93
N VAL A 511 0.19 0.68 -35.43
CA VAL A 511 0.00 -0.78 -35.42
C VAL A 511 -0.42 -1.26 -36.81
N ASN A 512 -1.44 -0.61 -37.38
CA ASN A 512 -1.95 -0.97 -38.71
C ASN A 512 -1.27 -0.18 -39.85
N GLY A 513 -0.56 0.91 -39.53
CA GLY A 513 0.07 1.79 -40.51
C GLY A 513 -0.92 2.73 -41.21
N GLU A 514 -2.01 3.06 -40.52
CA GLU A 514 -3.16 3.80 -41.05
C GLU A 514 -3.28 5.17 -40.37
N ILE A 515 -3.88 6.13 -41.08
CA ILE A 515 -4.13 7.48 -40.55
C ILE A 515 -5.62 7.74 -40.64
N TYR A 516 -6.21 8.23 -39.54
CA TYR A 516 -7.62 8.57 -39.47
C TYR A 516 -7.81 10.05 -39.11
N ILE A 517 -8.84 10.66 -39.70
CA ILE A 517 -9.29 12.01 -39.34
C ILE A 517 -10.78 11.91 -39.04
N LYS A 518 -11.19 12.19 -37.80
CA LYS A 518 -12.58 11.99 -37.32
C LYS A 518 -13.12 10.61 -37.67
N GLY A 519 -12.35 9.58 -37.33
CA GLY A 519 -12.70 8.17 -37.57
C GLY A 519 -12.62 7.71 -39.03
N GLN A 520 -12.42 8.61 -39.99
CA GLN A 520 -12.32 8.24 -41.41
C GLN A 520 -10.88 7.95 -41.81
N GLU A 521 -10.63 6.75 -42.32
CA GLU A 521 -9.33 6.34 -42.85
C GLU A 521 -8.92 7.23 -44.05
N ILE A 522 -7.65 7.60 -44.10
CA ILE A 522 -7.06 8.34 -45.20
C ILE A 522 -6.48 7.37 -46.21
N SER A 523 -7.14 7.25 -47.36
CA SER A 523 -6.67 6.40 -48.45
C SER A 523 -5.29 6.83 -48.99
N SER A 524 -4.57 5.86 -49.56
CA SER A 524 -3.28 6.06 -50.23
C SER A 524 -3.34 7.05 -51.40
N LYS A 525 -4.52 7.28 -52.00
CA LYS A 525 -4.73 8.32 -53.02
C LYS A 525 -4.52 9.73 -52.48
N HIS A 526 -4.82 9.95 -51.20
CA HIS A 526 -4.67 11.26 -50.57
C HIS A 526 -3.34 11.40 -49.81
N LEU A 527 -2.82 10.29 -49.27
CA LEU A 527 -1.54 10.24 -48.58
C LEU A 527 -0.80 8.94 -48.94
N PRO A 528 -0.02 8.93 -50.03
CA PRO A 528 0.64 7.70 -50.51
C PRO A 528 1.72 7.18 -49.56
N SER A 529 2.16 8.00 -48.59
CA SER A 529 3.25 7.71 -47.66
C SER A 529 2.80 7.54 -46.21
N SER A 530 1.59 7.03 -45.94
CA SER A 530 1.02 6.96 -44.57
C SER A 530 1.97 6.36 -43.53
N LYS A 531 2.59 5.21 -43.80
CA LYS A 531 3.55 4.57 -42.88
C LYS A 531 4.75 5.47 -42.56
N THR A 532 5.34 6.10 -43.58
CA THR A 532 6.44 7.04 -43.42
C THR A 532 6.00 8.29 -42.66
N THR A 533 4.79 8.77 -42.94
CA THR A 533 4.18 9.92 -42.27
C THR A 533 3.99 9.66 -40.78
N ILE A 534 3.44 8.50 -40.41
CA ILE A 534 3.31 8.07 -39.00
C ILE A 534 4.67 8.07 -38.31
N LYS A 535 5.70 7.49 -38.95
CA LYS A 535 7.07 7.46 -38.41
C LYS A 535 7.62 8.87 -38.16
N VAL A 536 7.43 9.79 -39.10
CA VAL A 536 7.86 11.20 -38.97
C VAL A 536 7.14 11.87 -37.81
N ILE A 537 5.81 11.78 -37.75
CA ILE A 537 5.02 12.40 -36.67
C ILE A 537 5.38 11.82 -35.30
N LYS A 538 5.63 10.51 -35.21
CA LYS A 538 6.10 9.87 -33.99
C LYS A 538 7.41 10.47 -33.50
N VAL A 539 8.43 10.55 -34.36
CA VAL A 539 9.73 11.17 -34.02
C VAL A 539 9.57 12.64 -33.63
N LEU A 540 8.75 13.40 -34.37
CA LEU A 540 8.50 14.81 -34.06
C LEU A 540 7.73 15.01 -32.74
N SER A 541 6.85 14.09 -32.38
CA SER A 541 6.09 14.14 -31.12
C SER A 541 6.98 14.01 -29.89
N GLU A 542 8.10 13.30 -29.99
CA GLU A 542 9.08 13.15 -28.91
C GLU A 542 9.93 14.40 -28.71
N LYS A 543 9.99 15.26 -29.74
CA LYS A 543 10.77 16.49 -29.79
C LYS A 543 9.88 17.69 -30.11
N LEU A 544 8.69 17.75 -29.51
CA LEU A 544 7.70 18.77 -29.80
C LEU A 544 8.29 20.18 -29.63
N GLY A 545 8.06 21.05 -30.62
CA GLY A 545 8.59 22.41 -30.65
C GLY A 545 10.09 22.53 -30.93
N LYS A 546 10.82 21.43 -31.13
CA LYS A 546 12.25 21.43 -31.48
C LYS A 546 12.46 21.08 -32.95
N GLN A 547 13.50 21.65 -33.55
CA GLN A 547 13.94 21.27 -34.89
C GLN A 547 14.61 19.89 -34.87
N VAL A 548 14.21 19.03 -35.81
CA VAL A 548 14.74 17.68 -36.00
C VAL A 548 15.37 17.59 -37.39
N LYS A 549 16.67 17.27 -37.47
CA LYS A 549 17.35 17.07 -38.75
C LYS A 549 16.81 15.84 -39.48
N ASN A 550 16.78 15.88 -40.81
CA ASN A 550 16.33 14.79 -41.67
C ASN A 550 17.02 13.45 -41.38
N SER A 551 18.31 13.49 -41.03
CA SER A 551 19.09 12.30 -40.63
C SER A 551 18.51 11.53 -39.43
N ALA A 552 17.68 12.15 -38.59
CA ALA A 552 17.05 11.50 -37.45
C ALA A 552 15.86 10.60 -37.82
N PHE A 553 15.33 10.67 -39.04
CA PHE A 553 14.21 9.83 -39.50
C PHE A 553 14.67 8.47 -40.08
N GLY A 554 15.98 8.26 -40.23
CA GLY A 554 16.62 7.05 -40.75
C GLY A 554 16.99 7.15 -42.23
N LYS A 555 17.33 6.01 -42.84
CA LYS A 555 17.64 5.91 -44.28
C LYS A 555 16.35 5.72 -45.09
N GLY A 556 16.24 6.38 -46.23
CA GLY A 556 15.11 6.26 -47.15
C GLY A 556 15.05 7.44 -48.12
N SER A 557 14.57 7.18 -49.35
CA SER A 557 14.52 8.18 -50.42
C SER A 557 13.76 9.45 -50.03
N TYR A 558 12.71 9.33 -49.21
CA TYR A 558 11.96 10.48 -48.71
C TYR A 558 12.76 11.39 -47.76
N PHE A 559 13.80 10.89 -47.09
CA PHE A 559 14.54 11.66 -46.09
C PHE A 559 15.80 12.32 -46.65
N GLU A 560 16.24 11.90 -47.84
CA GLU A 560 17.43 12.44 -48.52
C GLU A 560 17.11 13.70 -49.30
N ASP A 561 15.89 13.84 -49.82
CA ASP A 561 15.45 14.99 -50.63
C ASP A 561 14.29 15.75 -49.96
N ARG A 562 14.51 17.05 -49.71
CA ARG A 562 13.53 17.96 -49.10
C ARG A 562 12.24 18.06 -49.91
N ASN A 563 12.30 18.05 -51.23
CA ASN A 563 11.13 18.18 -52.10
C ASN A 563 10.28 16.91 -52.10
N GLU A 564 10.89 15.72 -52.08
CA GLU A 564 10.19 14.46 -51.87
C GLU A 564 9.52 14.44 -50.49
N PHE A 565 10.25 14.80 -49.43
CA PHE A 565 9.69 14.91 -48.08
C PHE A 565 8.50 15.88 -48.03
N GLN A 566 8.66 17.07 -48.62
CA GLN A 566 7.63 18.10 -48.64
C GLN A 566 6.41 17.67 -49.45
N SER A 567 6.60 17.08 -50.63
CA SER A 567 5.52 16.77 -51.57
C SER A 567 4.77 15.49 -51.22
N LYS A 568 5.42 14.52 -50.55
CA LYS A 568 4.82 13.21 -50.25
C LYS A 568 4.36 13.07 -48.80
N ILE A 569 4.93 13.80 -47.85
CA ILE A 569 4.62 13.69 -46.42
C ILE A 569 3.97 14.97 -45.90
N ILE A 570 4.69 16.09 -45.95
CA ILE A 570 4.27 17.33 -45.25
C ILE A 570 3.05 17.97 -45.90
N SER A 571 3.16 18.31 -47.19
CA SER A 571 2.11 19.05 -47.89
C SER A 571 0.81 18.26 -47.98
N PRO A 572 0.79 16.95 -48.30
CA PRO A 572 -0.43 16.17 -48.32
C PRO A 572 -1.11 16.10 -46.95
N LEU A 573 -0.34 15.87 -45.87
CA LEU A 573 -0.89 15.80 -44.52
C LEU A 573 -1.47 17.16 -44.06
N VAL A 574 -0.75 18.26 -44.27
CA VAL A 574 -1.24 19.59 -43.89
C VAL A 574 -2.51 19.95 -44.67
N LYS A 575 -2.52 19.70 -45.99
CA LYS A 575 -3.69 19.97 -46.84
C LYS A 575 -4.91 19.15 -46.43
N ILE A 576 -4.74 17.86 -46.14
CA ILE A 576 -5.89 17.01 -45.79
C ILE A 576 -6.46 17.34 -44.42
N VAL A 577 -5.60 17.68 -43.45
CA VAL A 577 -6.02 18.12 -42.11
C VAL A 577 -6.79 19.44 -42.22
N ASP A 578 -6.26 20.41 -42.96
CA ASP A 578 -6.93 21.70 -43.18
C ASP A 578 -8.28 21.51 -43.88
N LYS A 579 -8.32 20.67 -44.93
CA LYS A 579 -9.56 20.36 -45.67
C LYS A 579 -10.62 19.65 -44.83
N LYS A 580 -10.24 18.66 -44.01
CA LYS A 580 -11.19 17.83 -43.25
C LYS A 580 -11.58 18.42 -41.90
N LEU A 581 -10.70 19.19 -41.26
CA LEU A 581 -10.94 19.76 -39.92
C LEU A 581 -11.12 21.27 -39.90
N GLY A 582 -10.76 22.00 -40.97
CA GLY A 582 -10.72 23.47 -40.96
C GLY A 582 -9.67 24.04 -40.00
N LYS A 583 -8.66 23.25 -39.65
CA LYS A 583 -7.64 23.58 -38.65
C LYS A 583 -6.25 23.39 -39.24
N LYS A 584 -5.32 24.28 -38.88
CA LYS A 584 -3.93 24.20 -39.33
C LYS A 584 -3.11 23.20 -38.50
N LEU A 585 -2.49 22.22 -39.16
CA LEU A 585 -1.41 21.43 -38.59
C LEU A 585 -0.10 22.22 -38.70
N ASN A 586 0.49 22.61 -37.57
CA ASN A 586 1.69 23.45 -37.53
C ASN A 586 2.98 22.63 -37.72
N LEU A 587 3.20 22.17 -38.95
CA LEU A 587 4.37 21.40 -39.32
C LEU A 587 5.27 22.24 -40.23
N LEU A 588 6.47 22.56 -39.74
CA LEU A 588 7.40 23.47 -40.39
C LEU A 588 8.61 22.70 -40.96
N LEU A 589 9.02 23.08 -42.18
CA LEU A 589 10.13 22.49 -42.92
C LEU A 589 11.08 23.61 -43.38
N HIS A 590 12.33 23.56 -42.92
CA HIS A 590 13.36 24.57 -43.22
C HIS A 590 14.67 23.91 -43.67
N GLY A 591 15.52 24.63 -44.41
CA GLY A 591 16.84 24.15 -44.84
C GLY A 591 16.94 23.87 -46.35
N GLY A 592 18.08 23.30 -46.75
CA GLY A 592 18.45 23.01 -48.14
C GLY A 592 17.89 21.68 -48.65
N LEU A 593 18.27 21.29 -49.87
CA LEU A 593 17.75 20.09 -50.54
C LEU A 593 18.07 18.80 -49.76
N MET A 594 19.32 18.65 -49.31
CA MET A 594 19.84 17.43 -48.67
C MET A 594 20.00 17.55 -47.14
N ASP A 595 20.09 18.79 -46.61
CA ASP A 595 20.18 19.07 -45.17
C ASP A 595 19.03 20.00 -44.78
N PHE A 596 17.99 19.40 -44.22
CA PHE A 596 16.79 20.10 -43.80
C PHE A 596 16.35 19.66 -42.40
N THR A 597 15.58 20.53 -41.77
CA THR A 597 15.00 20.32 -40.45
C THR A 597 13.48 20.39 -40.52
N VAL A 598 12.86 19.58 -39.68
CA VAL A 598 11.40 19.48 -39.53
C VAL A 598 11.05 19.74 -38.09
N MET A 599 9.94 20.44 -37.86
CA MET A 599 9.46 20.74 -36.52
C MET A 599 7.94 20.66 -36.46
N LEU A 600 7.44 19.93 -35.47
CA LEU A 600 6.01 19.94 -35.10
C LEU A 600 5.82 20.93 -33.94
N LYS A 601 5.05 21.99 -34.17
CA LYS A 601 4.65 22.95 -33.12
C LYS A 601 3.27 22.58 -32.55
N PRO A 602 2.94 23.03 -31.32
CA PRO A 602 1.56 23.00 -30.83
C PRO A 602 0.60 23.61 -31.85
N SER A 603 -0.58 23.02 -31.98
CA SER A 603 -1.56 23.34 -33.03
C SER A 603 -2.98 23.20 -32.49
N PRO A 604 -3.99 23.84 -33.11
CA PRO A 604 -5.40 23.74 -32.65
C PRO A 604 -6.05 22.37 -32.86
N ILE A 605 -5.28 21.36 -33.30
CA ILE A 605 -5.71 19.97 -33.42
C ILE A 605 -5.10 19.12 -32.30
N GLU A 606 -5.84 18.11 -31.86
CA GLU A 606 -5.31 17.04 -31.03
C GLU A 606 -4.75 15.91 -31.89
N ILE A 607 -3.52 15.47 -31.59
CA ILE A 607 -2.87 14.38 -32.32
C ILE A 607 -2.81 13.16 -31.42
N TYR A 608 -3.36 12.06 -31.90
CA TYR A 608 -3.39 10.77 -31.23
C TYR A 608 -2.47 9.81 -31.97
N ILE A 609 -1.59 9.12 -31.25
CA ILE A 609 -0.69 8.12 -31.82
C ILE A 609 -0.96 6.81 -31.10
N ILE A 610 -1.37 5.79 -31.86
CA ILE A 610 -1.56 4.43 -31.33
C ILE A 610 -0.24 3.70 -31.43
N GLU A 611 0.16 3.05 -30.34
CA GLU A 611 1.31 2.18 -30.25
C GLU A 611 0.84 0.82 -29.74
N ALA A 612 1.41 -0.25 -30.30
CA ALA A 612 1.22 -1.57 -29.72
C ALA A 612 1.83 -1.56 -28.32
N ILE A 613 1.13 -2.21 -27.37
CA ILE A 613 1.68 -2.38 -26.02
C ILE A 613 2.90 -3.33 -26.07
N PHE A 614 2.98 -4.20 -27.11
CA PHE A 614 4.12 -5.08 -27.45
C PHE A 614 4.36 -5.19 -28.95
#